data_AF-A0AAV0HYD4-F1
#
_entry.id   AF-A0AAV0HYD4-F1
#
_cell.length_a   1.000
_cell.length_b   1.000
_cell.length_c   1.000
_cell.angle_alpha   90.00
_cell.angle_beta   90.00
_cell.angle_gamma   90.00
#
_symmetry.space_group_name_H-M   'P 1'
#
loop_
_entity.id
_entity.type
_entity.pdbx_description
1 polymer ?
#
loop_
_entity_poly.entity_id
_entity_poly.type
_entity_poly.pdbx_seq_one_letter_code
_entity_poly.pdbx_strand_id
1 'polypeptide(L)'
;MAATAAAAAASNSQLHSSPHNPTRSPLPSPSSKCSHFSSSLLLQLQVKPYRTNSISSLTSNCRSSRVYCEIKSFESHQNYHQQNLTVGFLSGSGQLHSIQSSSPPSSVPMAATASSDSGSKGVKRICLFYCDETKALAERIAARSDAIELRSINWKTFDDGFPNLFIPNAQGIRGQHVAFLASFSSPKVIFEQLSIIYALPKLFISSFTLVLPFFPTGTSERMEDEGDVATAFTLARILSNIPTSRGGPTSLVTFDIHALQERFYFGDNILPCFESGIPLLMNRLQQLPDSHNIAIAFPDDGAWKRFHKQLQHFPTIVCAKVREGEQRIVRIKEGDPQGRHVVIVDDLVQSGGTLIECQKVLAKHGASRVSAYVTHGIFPNQSWERFQFDSAGNPATGLTYFWITDSCPSTVNAVMKRQPFEVLSLASSIAAALQI
;
A
#
# COMPACT_ATOMS: atom_id res chain seq x y z
N MET A 1 -41.99 19.06 -43.66
CA MET A 1 -42.90 19.10 -42.49
C MET A 1 -42.11 19.77 -41.38
N ALA A 2 -42.16 21.09 -41.20
CA ALA A 2 -43.19 21.84 -40.45
C ALA A 2 -43.49 21.20 -39.08
N ALA A 3 -43.45 21.87 -37.92
CA ALA A 3 -43.16 23.24 -37.54
C ALA A 3 -43.02 23.31 -35.99
N THR A 4 -42.20 24.26 -35.54
CA THR A 4 -42.22 25.12 -34.32
C THR A 4 -43.39 25.14 -33.31
N ALA A 5 -43.02 25.69 -32.13
CA ALA A 5 -43.79 26.44 -31.10
C ALA A 5 -44.36 25.60 -29.92
N ALA A 6 -44.36 25.95 -28.63
CA ALA A 6 -44.15 27.14 -27.78
C ALA A 6 -45.37 27.28 -26.84
N ALA A 7 -45.13 27.79 -25.61
CA ALA A 7 -46.11 28.22 -24.58
C ALA A 7 -46.88 27.07 -23.86
N ALA A 8 -47.35 27.18 -22.62
CA ALA A 8 -47.66 28.35 -21.80
C ALA A 8 -47.65 28.01 -20.29
N ALA A 9 -47.70 29.07 -19.49
CA ALA A 9 -47.69 29.09 -18.03
C ALA A 9 -49.09 29.04 -17.39
N ALA A 10 -49.04 28.94 -16.05
CA ALA A 10 -49.98 29.43 -15.03
C ALA A 10 -51.16 28.53 -14.59
N SER A 11 -51.23 28.24 -13.27
CA SER A 11 -52.28 28.81 -12.39
C SER A 11 -52.18 28.36 -10.91
N ASN A 12 -52.18 29.36 -10.02
CA ASN A 12 -52.90 29.53 -8.74
C ASN A 12 -52.82 28.52 -7.56
N SER A 13 -52.39 29.02 -6.39
CA SER A 13 -53.21 29.45 -5.21
C SER A 13 -52.33 29.49 -3.93
N GLN A 14 -52.01 30.63 -3.27
CA GLN A 14 -52.76 31.30 -2.17
C GLN A 14 -53.42 30.32 -1.17
N LEU A 15 -53.35 30.39 0.18
CA LEU A 15 -53.06 31.42 1.20
C LEU A 15 -52.99 30.74 2.61
N HIS A 16 -52.64 31.53 3.64
CA HIS A 16 -52.64 31.32 5.13
C HIS A 16 -51.28 31.00 5.78
N SER A 17 -50.57 31.91 6.48
CA SER A 17 -50.84 32.84 7.61
C SER A 17 -50.56 32.25 9.01
N SER A 18 -49.30 32.40 9.46
CA SER A 18 -48.78 32.83 10.79
C SER A 18 -49.29 32.16 12.10
N PRO A 19 -48.74 32.52 13.28
CA PRO A 19 -47.44 32.07 13.81
C PRO A 19 -47.58 31.46 15.23
N HIS A 20 -46.61 30.67 15.72
CA HIS A 20 -46.39 30.58 17.17
C HIS A 20 -44.95 30.17 17.51
N ASN A 21 -44.28 31.06 18.22
CA ASN A 21 -43.14 30.82 19.09
C ASN A 21 -43.64 31.06 20.52
N PRO A 22 -43.12 30.35 21.54
CA PRO A 22 -42.44 31.09 22.60
C PRO A 22 -41.18 30.39 23.16
N THR A 23 -40.04 31.06 23.02
CA THR A 23 -39.12 31.56 24.06
C THR A 23 -38.63 30.69 25.24
N ARG A 24 -37.28 30.57 25.31
CA ARG A 24 -36.31 30.88 26.42
C ARG A 24 -36.39 30.06 27.74
N SER A 25 -35.42 29.18 28.08
CA SER A 25 -34.06 29.37 28.72
C SER A 25 -34.09 29.72 30.22
N PRO A 26 -33.02 29.56 31.08
CA PRO A 26 -31.81 28.70 31.10
C PRO A 26 -31.43 28.12 32.53
N LEU A 27 -30.20 27.55 32.67
CA LEU A 27 -29.33 27.40 33.87
C LEU A 27 -29.41 26.11 34.75
N PRO A 28 -28.35 25.74 35.53
CA PRO A 28 -26.94 26.16 35.53
C PRO A 28 -25.89 25.01 35.58
N SER A 29 -24.61 25.37 35.37
CA SER A 29 -23.41 24.66 35.83
C SER A 29 -23.23 24.76 37.35
N PRO A 30 -22.50 23.81 37.99
CA PRO A 30 -21.39 24.24 38.83
C PRO A 30 -20.13 23.38 38.68
N SER A 31 -19.00 24.05 38.89
CA SER A 31 -17.64 23.55 38.99
C SER A 31 -17.35 22.81 40.31
N SER A 32 -16.43 21.84 40.21
CA SER A 32 -15.43 21.39 41.20
C SER A 32 -15.90 20.91 42.59
N LYS A 33 -15.67 19.61 42.86
CA LYS A 33 -14.92 19.11 44.04
C LYS A 33 -14.58 17.62 43.87
N CYS A 34 -13.32 17.28 44.15
CA CYS A 34 -12.78 15.92 44.17
C CYS A 34 -13.48 15.03 45.21
N SER A 35 -13.70 13.77 44.87
CA SER A 35 -13.64 12.65 45.83
C SER A 35 -13.35 11.34 45.10
N HIS A 36 -12.38 10.61 45.64
CA HIS A 36 -12.01 9.24 45.26
C HIS A 36 -13.21 8.30 45.41
N PHE A 37 -13.55 7.53 44.37
CA PHE A 37 -14.17 6.22 44.53
C PHE A 37 -13.75 5.27 43.40
N SER A 38 -13.19 4.14 43.83
CA SER A 38 -12.83 2.99 43.02
C SER A 38 -14.10 2.29 42.52
N SER A 39 -14.20 2.04 41.21
CA SER A 39 -15.25 1.19 40.64
C SER A 39 -14.61 0.08 39.80
N SER A 40 -14.64 -1.14 40.34
CA SER A 40 -14.36 -2.37 39.61
C SER A 40 -15.56 -2.70 38.72
N LEU A 41 -15.38 -2.69 37.40
CA LEU A 41 -16.37 -3.22 36.46
C LEU A 41 -16.10 -4.72 36.28
N LEU A 42 -16.96 -5.56 36.86
CA LEU A 42 -16.99 -7.01 36.61
C LEU A 42 -17.48 -7.27 35.18
N LEU A 43 -16.65 -7.88 34.33
CA LEU A 43 -17.09 -8.49 33.07
C LEU A 43 -17.37 -9.97 33.32
N GLN A 44 -18.65 -10.35 33.43
CA GLN A 44 -19.08 -11.76 33.44
C GLN A 44 -19.07 -12.31 32.01
N LEU A 45 -18.13 -13.19 31.70
CA LEU A 45 -18.17 -14.05 30.50
C LEU A 45 -18.96 -15.33 30.82
N GLN A 46 -20.18 -15.44 30.30
CA GLN A 46 -20.94 -16.69 30.28
C GLN A 46 -20.41 -17.62 29.17
N VAL A 47 -19.88 -18.78 29.55
CA VAL A 47 -19.58 -19.88 28.62
C VAL A 47 -20.69 -20.93 28.76
N LYS A 48 -21.45 -21.19 27.70
CA LYS A 48 -22.42 -22.29 27.63
C LYS A 48 -21.69 -23.63 27.47
N PRO A 49 -22.04 -24.68 28.24
CA PRO A 49 -21.51 -26.03 28.01
C PRO A 49 -22.33 -26.75 26.93
N TYR A 50 -21.64 -27.30 25.92
CA TYR A 50 -22.21 -28.29 25.00
C TYR A 50 -22.28 -29.65 25.70
N ARG A 51 -23.44 -30.32 25.62
CA ARG A 51 -23.71 -31.66 26.18
C ARG A 51 -22.97 -32.74 25.37
N THR A 52 -22.31 -33.65 26.08
CA THR A 52 -21.84 -34.96 25.59
C THR A 52 -22.81 -36.05 26.03
N ASN A 53 -23.19 -36.96 25.13
CA ASN A 53 -23.90 -38.20 25.46
C ASN A 53 -22.92 -39.38 25.62
N SER A 54 -23.13 -40.11 26.73
CA SER A 54 -22.98 -41.57 26.98
C SER A 54 -21.64 -42.31 26.73
N ILE A 55 -20.89 -42.48 27.83
CA ILE A 55 -20.35 -43.72 28.47
C ILE A 55 -20.11 -44.99 27.63
N SER A 56 -18.85 -45.50 27.63
CA SER A 56 -18.50 -46.88 28.03
C SER A 56 -16.98 -47.14 28.22
N SER A 57 -16.63 -47.58 29.45
CA SER A 57 -15.55 -48.47 29.92
C SER A 57 -14.04 -48.16 29.71
N LEU A 58 -13.40 -47.66 30.78
CA LEU A 58 -12.22 -48.19 31.51
C LEU A 58 -10.99 -48.74 30.75
N THR A 59 -9.83 -48.06 30.77
CA THR A 59 -8.69 -48.32 31.70
C THR A 59 -7.36 -47.62 31.31
N SER A 60 -6.71 -47.10 32.35
CA SER A 60 -5.27 -46.80 32.60
C SER A 60 -4.37 -46.02 31.62
N ASN A 61 -3.93 -44.88 32.19
CA ASN A 61 -2.57 -44.33 32.29
C ASN A 61 -2.04 -43.33 31.25
N CYS A 62 -1.80 -42.13 31.79
CA CYS A 62 -1.24 -40.93 31.20
C CYS A 62 0.28 -40.89 31.40
N ARG A 63 1.05 -40.42 30.40
CA ARG A 63 2.33 -39.73 30.61
C ARG A 63 2.38 -38.50 29.71
N SER A 64 2.41 -37.33 30.36
CA SER A 64 2.53 -36.01 29.76
C SER A 64 4.01 -35.64 29.60
N SER A 65 4.40 -35.17 28.42
CA SER A 65 5.63 -34.41 28.19
C SER A 65 5.28 -32.91 28.19
N ARG A 66 6.03 -32.08 28.90
CA ARG A 66 5.89 -30.61 28.88
C ARG A 66 7.07 -29.97 28.14
N VAL A 67 6.72 -29.10 27.19
CA VAL A 67 7.62 -28.20 26.46
C VAL A 67 7.53 -26.81 27.10
N TYR A 68 8.65 -26.10 27.19
CA TYR A 68 8.73 -24.73 27.71
C TYR A 68 8.66 -23.69 26.59
N CYS A 69 7.85 -22.64 26.78
CA CYS A 69 7.93 -21.39 26.02
C CYS A 69 8.02 -20.22 27.01
N GLU A 70 8.97 -19.31 26.77
CA GLU A 70 9.19 -18.10 27.56
C GLU A 70 8.67 -16.89 26.75
N ILE A 71 7.84 -16.05 27.37
CA ILE A 71 7.39 -14.76 26.80
C ILE A 71 8.14 -13.66 27.54
N LYS A 72 8.96 -12.88 26.81
CA LYS A 72 9.61 -11.68 27.34
C LYS A 72 8.80 -10.44 26.96
N SER A 73 8.24 -9.77 27.96
CA SER A 73 7.76 -8.39 27.85
C SER A 73 8.76 -7.47 28.54
N PHE A 74 9.00 -6.28 27.97
CA PHE A 74 10.00 -5.30 28.39
C PHE A 74 9.34 -4.10 29.08
N GLU A 75 10.15 -3.40 29.90
CA GLU A 75 9.90 -2.18 30.71
C GLU A 75 9.17 -2.40 32.06
N SER A 76 9.61 -1.91 33.23
CA SER A 76 10.71 -0.99 33.61
C SER A 76 11.07 -1.19 35.09
N HIS A 77 12.38 -1.18 35.39
CA HIS A 77 13.06 -0.84 36.66
C HIS A 77 12.38 -1.12 38.02
N GLN A 78 12.80 -2.21 38.69
CA GLN A 78 13.57 -2.20 39.95
C GLN A 78 13.44 -3.56 40.68
N ASN A 79 14.60 -4.06 41.13
CA ASN A 79 14.82 -5.13 42.11
C ASN A 79 14.42 -6.57 41.76
N TYR A 80 15.44 -7.34 41.42
CA TYR A 80 15.43 -8.79 41.27
C TYR A 80 15.28 -9.50 42.63
N HIS A 81 14.25 -10.32 42.78
CA HIS A 81 14.26 -11.49 43.66
C HIS A 81 13.68 -12.69 42.90
N GLN A 82 14.52 -13.69 42.66
CA GLN A 82 14.20 -14.93 41.97
C GLN A 82 13.48 -15.86 42.95
N GLN A 83 12.18 -16.06 42.80
CA GLN A 83 11.44 -17.07 43.55
C GLN A 83 11.22 -18.31 42.67
N ASN A 84 11.87 -19.41 43.04
CA ASN A 84 11.68 -20.73 42.42
C ASN A 84 10.46 -21.40 43.05
N LEU A 85 9.41 -21.66 42.27
CA LEU A 85 8.27 -22.49 42.66
C LEU A 85 8.48 -23.92 42.13
N THR A 86 8.71 -24.86 43.04
CA THR A 86 8.84 -26.29 42.74
C THR A 86 7.50 -26.98 42.94
N VAL A 87 6.98 -27.67 41.92
CA VAL A 87 5.81 -28.56 42.05
C VAL A 87 6.29 -30.00 41.89
N GLY A 88 6.25 -30.78 42.98
CA GLY A 88 6.62 -32.19 42.98
C GLY A 88 5.43 -33.10 42.66
N PHE A 89 5.70 -34.25 42.02
CA PHE A 89 4.77 -35.37 41.92
C PHE A 89 5.40 -36.63 42.51
N LEU A 90 4.61 -37.36 43.30
CA LEU A 90 4.97 -38.56 44.06
C LEU A 90 4.89 -39.86 43.23
N SER A 91 5.59 -40.87 43.73
CA SER A 91 6.19 -42.06 43.10
C SER A 91 5.32 -43.34 43.09
N GLY A 92 5.75 -44.33 42.29
CA GLY A 92 5.57 -45.79 42.48
C GLY A 92 5.13 -46.51 41.20
N SER A 93 5.75 -47.60 40.69
CA SER A 93 6.65 -48.62 41.25
C SER A 93 7.28 -49.46 40.10
N GLY A 94 8.46 -50.07 40.30
CA GLY A 94 8.87 -51.29 39.56
C GLY A 94 10.23 -51.32 38.81
N GLN A 95 11.24 -51.87 39.49
CA GLN A 95 12.49 -52.58 39.08
C GLN A 95 13.29 -52.26 37.81
N LEU A 96 14.59 -51.98 38.04
CA LEU A 96 15.71 -51.98 37.10
C LEU A 96 16.12 -53.40 36.68
N HIS A 97 16.34 -53.60 35.38
CA HIS A 97 17.26 -54.63 34.87
C HIS A 97 18.22 -54.00 33.85
N SER A 98 19.51 -54.03 34.22
CA SER A 98 20.65 -53.73 33.34
C SER A 98 20.88 -54.93 32.42
N ILE A 99 20.86 -54.73 31.10
CA ILE A 99 21.39 -55.70 30.13
C ILE A 99 22.26 -54.97 29.11
N GLN A 100 23.47 -55.49 28.99
CA GLN A 100 24.58 -55.06 28.15
C GLN A 100 24.28 -55.15 26.65
N SER A 101 24.97 -54.28 25.93
CA SER A 101 25.09 -54.20 24.48
C SER A 101 25.55 -55.50 23.83
N SER A 102 24.80 -55.96 22.82
CA SER A 102 25.34 -56.72 21.69
C SER A 102 24.54 -56.39 20.42
N SER A 103 25.26 -56.00 19.37
CA SER A 103 24.81 -55.69 18.01
C SER A 103 24.41 -56.97 17.25
N PRO A 104 23.51 -56.94 16.23
CA PRO A 104 23.88 -56.64 14.81
C PRO A 104 22.67 -56.11 13.95
N PRO A 105 22.67 -56.14 12.60
CA PRO A 105 23.64 -55.70 11.59
C PRO A 105 23.10 -54.59 10.64
N SER A 106 24.05 -54.04 9.87
CA SER A 106 23.96 -53.20 8.66
C SER A 106 22.60 -53.02 7.95
N SER A 107 22.15 -51.76 7.88
CA SER A 107 21.36 -51.24 6.77
C SER A 107 22.14 -50.11 6.08
N VAL A 108 22.20 -50.21 4.75
CA VAL A 108 22.95 -49.33 3.84
C VAL A 108 22.34 -47.92 3.86
N PRO A 109 23.11 -46.84 4.06
CA PRO A 109 22.65 -45.51 3.68
C PRO A 109 23.01 -45.28 2.20
N MET A 110 22.00 -45.02 1.37
CA MET A 110 22.21 -44.33 0.09
C MET A 110 22.83 -42.97 0.39
N ALA A 111 24.13 -42.85 0.14
CA ALA A 111 24.82 -41.58 0.12
C ALA A 111 24.25 -40.75 -1.04
N ALA A 112 23.43 -39.75 -0.71
CA ALA A 112 23.30 -38.59 -1.58
C ALA A 112 24.68 -37.92 -1.58
N THR A 113 25.37 -37.99 -2.72
CA THR A 113 26.54 -37.17 -3.00
C THR A 113 26.11 -35.71 -2.92
N ALA A 114 26.26 -35.11 -1.74
CA ALA A 114 26.37 -33.68 -1.59
C ALA A 114 27.69 -33.29 -2.26
N SER A 115 27.63 -32.93 -3.54
CA SER A 115 28.68 -32.14 -4.15
C SER A 115 28.77 -30.84 -3.36
N SER A 116 29.85 -30.71 -2.60
CA SER A 116 30.30 -29.46 -2.01
C SER A 116 30.67 -28.52 -3.16
N ASP A 117 29.67 -27.88 -3.75
CA ASP A 117 29.91 -26.78 -4.68
C ASP A 117 30.21 -25.54 -3.86
N SER A 118 31.46 -25.12 -3.92
CA SER A 118 31.98 -23.94 -3.26
C SER A 118 31.37 -22.68 -3.87
N GLY A 119 30.24 -22.26 -3.31
CA GLY A 119 29.94 -20.86 -3.02
C GLY A 119 30.18 -19.82 -4.12
N SER A 120 29.65 -20.01 -5.33
CA SER A 120 29.08 -18.88 -6.04
C SER A 120 27.62 -18.79 -5.63
N LYS A 121 27.19 -17.72 -4.94
CA LYS A 121 25.75 -17.48 -4.76
C LYS A 121 25.18 -17.28 -6.16
N GLY A 122 24.61 -18.33 -6.75
CA GLY A 122 23.96 -18.25 -8.04
C GLY A 122 22.95 -17.10 -8.02
N VAL A 123 23.12 -16.14 -8.92
CA VAL A 123 22.22 -15.00 -9.03
C VAL A 123 20.83 -15.56 -9.34
N LYS A 124 19.84 -15.29 -8.47
CA LYS A 124 18.45 -15.75 -8.65
C LYS A 124 17.93 -15.17 -9.98
N ARG A 125 17.72 -16.02 -10.99
CA ARG A 125 17.10 -15.59 -12.25
C ARG A 125 15.59 -15.45 -12.07
N ILE A 126 15.03 -14.39 -12.63
CA ILE A 126 13.62 -14.01 -12.48
C ILE A 126 12.99 -13.91 -13.85
N CYS A 127 11.93 -14.68 -14.08
CA CYS A 127 11.07 -14.53 -15.25
C CYS A 127 10.07 -13.39 -14.99
N LEU A 128 10.27 -12.23 -15.60
CA LEU A 128 9.40 -11.08 -15.49
C LEU A 128 8.36 -11.07 -16.63
N PHE A 129 7.12 -11.40 -16.29
CA PHE A 129 5.98 -11.15 -17.15
C PHE A 129 5.48 -9.71 -16.97
N TYR A 130 4.80 -9.16 -17.98
CA TYR A 130 4.27 -7.81 -17.95
C TYR A 130 2.97 -7.71 -18.76
N CYS A 131 2.10 -6.75 -18.42
CA CYS A 131 0.99 -6.37 -19.28
C CYS A 131 1.46 -5.45 -20.40
N ASP A 132 0.73 -5.39 -21.52
CA ASP A 132 1.18 -4.64 -22.70
C ASP A 132 1.46 -3.16 -22.40
N GLU A 133 0.63 -2.54 -21.54
CA GLU A 133 0.77 -1.15 -21.12
C GLU A 133 2.10 -0.86 -20.38
N THR A 134 2.70 -1.85 -19.72
CA THR A 134 3.94 -1.67 -18.96
C THR A 134 5.19 -2.13 -19.71
N LYS A 135 5.08 -2.51 -20.99
CA LYS A 135 6.20 -3.02 -21.79
C LYS A 135 7.46 -2.14 -21.71
N ALA A 136 7.30 -0.83 -21.90
CA ALA A 136 8.44 0.11 -21.85
C ALA A 136 9.12 0.15 -20.47
N LEU A 137 8.36 0.02 -19.37
CA LEU A 137 8.92 -0.09 -18.03
C LEU A 137 9.57 -1.45 -17.80
N ALA A 138 8.97 -2.54 -18.28
CA ALA A 138 9.53 -3.89 -18.20
C ALA A 138 10.90 -3.99 -18.89
N GLU A 139 11.02 -3.43 -20.10
CA GLU A 139 12.29 -3.34 -20.83
C GLU A 139 13.35 -2.55 -20.04
N ARG A 140 12.97 -1.42 -19.44
CA ARG A 140 13.87 -0.66 -18.57
C ARG A 140 14.29 -1.42 -17.32
N ILE A 141 13.39 -2.21 -16.71
CA ILE A 141 13.69 -3.04 -15.54
C ILE A 141 14.69 -4.14 -15.90
N ALA A 142 14.45 -4.87 -16.99
CA ALA A 142 15.35 -5.94 -17.45
C ALA A 142 16.73 -5.39 -17.80
N ALA A 143 16.83 -4.18 -18.36
CA ALA A 143 18.10 -3.51 -18.62
C ALA A 143 18.89 -3.14 -17.35
N ARG A 144 18.30 -3.21 -16.15
CA ARG A 144 19.02 -2.97 -14.88
C ARG A 144 19.74 -4.21 -14.35
N SER A 145 19.40 -5.41 -14.84
CA SER A 145 20.06 -6.63 -14.37
C SER A 145 19.87 -7.82 -15.32
N ASP A 146 20.98 -8.50 -15.61
CA ASP A 146 21.02 -9.75 -16.38
C ASP A 146 20.29 -10.93 -15.71
N ALA A 147 19.92 -10.77 -14.43
CA ALA A 147 19.11 -11.74 -13.69
C ALA A 147 17.64 -11.74 -14.13
N ILE A 148 17.16 -10.66 -14.74
CA ILE A 148 15.75 -10.46 -15.07
C ILE A 148 15.54 -10.78 -16.56
N GLU A 149 14.82 -11.87 -16.83
CA GLU A 149 14.45 -12.29 -18.18
C GLU A 149 12.99 -11.95 -18.46
N LEU A 150 12.74 -11.20 -19.52
CA LEU A 150 11.38 -10.85 -19.92
C LEU A 150 10.63 -12.07 -20.49
N ARG A 151 9.36 -12.18 -20.12
CA ARG A 151 8.41 -13.15 -20.66
C ARG A 151 7.17 -12.43 -21.16
N SER A 152 6.61 -12.89 -22.26
CA SER A 152 5.38 -12.34 -22.83
C SER A 152 4.15 -13.13 -22.41
N ILE A 153 2.98 -12.51 -22.55
CA ILE A 153 1.67 -13.13 -22.46
C ILE A 153 0.93 -12.77 -23.75
N ASN A 154 0.19 -13.72 -24.31
CA ASN A 154 -0.69 -13.45 -25.43
C ASN A 154 -2.03 -12.95 -24.87
N TRP A 155 -2.24 -11.65 -24.94
CA TRP A 155 -3.47 -10.95 -24.54
C TRP A 155 -4.44 -10.88 -25.73
N LYS A 156 -5.18 -11.96 -25.98
CA LYS A 156 -6.24 -11.97 -27.00
C LYS A 156 -7.61 -11.82 -26.35
N THR A 157 -8.62 -11.54 -27.15
CA THR A 157 -10.04 -11.48 -26.75
C THR A 157 -10.87 -12.41 -27.62
N PHE A 158 -11.95 -12.94 -27.06
CA PHE A 158 -13.02 -13.57 -27.82
C PHE A 158 -13.93 -12.49 -28.46
N ASP A 159 -14.84 -12.91 -29.35
CA ASP A 159 -15.74 -12.00 -30.06
C ASP A 159 -16.75 -11.28 -29.14
N ASP A 160 -17.01 -11.83 -27.94
CA ASP A 160 -17.86 -11.22 -26.90
C ASP A 160 -17.10 -10.23 -26.00
N GLY A 161 -15.80 -10.04 -26.23
CA GLY A 161 -14.93 -9.14 -25.49
C GLY A 161 -14.30 -9.73 -24.23
N PHE A 162 -14.60 -10.98 -23.85
CA PHE A 162 -13.92 -11.64 -22.73
C PHE A 162 -12.48 -12.05 -23.12
N PRO A 163 -11.55 -12.10 -22.15
CA PRO A 163 -10.14 -12.35 -22.44
C PRO A 163 -9.87 -13.82 -22.80
N ASN A 164 -9.10 -14.04 -23.86
CA ASN A 164 -8.56 -15.32 -24.33
C ASN A 164 -7.03 -15.31 -24.12
N LEU A 165 -6.62 -15.63 -22.89
CA LEU A 165 -5.24 -15.44 -22.46
C LEU A 165 -4.42 -16.72 -22.62
N PHE A 166 -3.17 -16.57 -23.07
CA PHE A 166 -2.25 -17.69 -23.19
C PHE A 166 -0.85 -17.30 -22.69
N ILE A 167 -0.26 -18.12 -21.84
CA ILE A 167 1.10 -17.98 -21.31
C ILE A 167 2.03 -18.91 -22.11
N PRO A 168 2.85 -18.38 -23.06
CA PRO A 168 3.77 -19.19 -23.82
C PRO A 168 4.82 -19.86 -22.90
N ASN A 169 5.23 -21.07 -23.25
CA ASN A 169 6.25 -21.83 -22.52
C ASN A 169 5.98 -21.97 -21.00
N ALA A 170 4.72 -22.19 -20.60
CA ALA A 170 4.34 -22.40 -19.20
C ALA A 170 5.07 -23.58 -18.51
N GLN A 171 5.56 -24.56 -19.28
CA GLN A 171 6.41 -25.64 -18.77
C GLN A 171 7.81 -25.15 -18.36
N GLY A 172 8.35 -24.20 -19.12
CA GLY A 172 9.70 -23.66 -18.91
C GLY A 172 9.85 -22.90 -17.60
N ILE A 173 8.79 -22.29 -17.07
CA ILE A 173 8.85 -21.51 -15.82
C ILE A 173 8.74 -22.33 -14.53
N ARG A 174 8.52 -23.66 -14.64
CA ARG A 174 8.42 -24.54 -13.46
C ARG A 174 9.70 -24.48 -12.62
N GLY A 175 9.54 -24.32 -11.30
CA GLY A 175 10.66 -24.18 -10.38
C GLY A 175 11.44 -22.86 -10.48
N GLN A 176 11.02 -21.92 -11.33
CA GLN A 176 11.66 -20.60 -11.44
C GLN A 176 11.02 -19.56 -10.52
N HIS A 177 11.75 -18.48 -10.25
CA HIS A 177 11.20 -17.27 -9.64
C HIS A 177 10.48 -16.45 -10.71
N VAL A 178 9.22 -16.11 -10.46
CA VAL A 178 8.37 -15.43 -11.44
C VAL A 178 7.88 -14.13 -10.84
N ALA A 179 7.92 -13.07 -11.64
CA ALA A 179 7.33 -11.79 -11.31
C ALA A 179 6.32 -11.39 -12.39
N PHE A 180 5.30 -10.63 -12.00
CA PHE A 180 4.36 -10.01 -12.94
C PHE A 180 4.28 -8.50 -12.68
N LEU A 181 4.65 -7.71 -13.68
CA LEU A 181 4.49 -6.26 -13.69
C LEU A 181 3.09 -5.91 -14.21
N ALA A 182 2.18 -5.68 -13.27
CA ALA A 182 0.79 -5.32 -13.52
C ALA A 182 0.61 -3.81 -13.68
N SER A 183 -0.50 -3.43 -14.33
CA SER A 183 -1.01 -2.06 -14.29
C SER A 183 -2.52 -2.08 -14.28
N PHE A 184 -3.13 -1.71 -13.14
CA PHE A 184 -4.58 -1.61 -13.02
C PHE A 184 -5.06 -0.22 -13.46
N SER A 185 -4.72 0.15 -14.70
CA SER A 185 -4.98 1.46 -15.29
C SER A 185 -6.48 1.76 -15.48
N SER A 186 -7.30 0.71 -15.63
CA SER A 186 -8.76 0.82 -15.75
C SER A 186 -9.45 -0.46 -15.27
N PRO A 187 -10.73 -0.40 -14.84
CA PRO A 187 -11.49 -1.60 -14.49
C PRO A 187 -11.58 -2.64 -15.61
N LYS A 188 -11.47 -2.22 -16.88
CA LYS A 188 -11.55 -3.10 -18.05
C LYS A 188 -10.39 -4.09 -18.12
N VAL A 189 -9.19 -3.67 -17.74
CA VAL A 189 -7.97 -4.50 -17.80
C VAL A 189 -7.72 -5.30 -16.52
N ILE A 190 -8.41 -4.98 -15.42
CA ILE A 190 -8.22 -5.65 -14.13
C ILE A 190 -8.58 -7.14 -14.24
N PHE A 191 -9.69 -7.48 -14.88
CA PHE A 191 -10.16 -8.87 -14.92
C PHE A 191 -9.18 -9.82 -15.64
N GLU A 192 -8.67 -9.42 -16.80
CA GLU A 192 -7.69 -10.22 -17.54
C GLU A 192 -6.36 -10.36 -16.79
N GLN A 193 -5.90 -9.28 -16.15
CA GLN A 193 -4.66 -9.32 -15.37
C GLN A 193 -4.81 -10.15 -14.10
N LEU A 194 -5.94 -10.05 -13.39
CA LEU A 194 -6.25 -10.94 -12.26
C LEU A 194 -6.26 -12.41 -12.68
N SER A 195 -6.73 -12.72 -13.89
CA SER A 195 -6.71 -14.09 -14.42
C SER A 195 -5.28 -14.63 -14.58
N ILE A 196 -4.34 -13.81 -15.07
CA ILE A 196 -2.92 -14.15 -15.14
C ILE A 196 -2.30 -14.29 -13.75
N ILE A 197 -2.54 -13.30 -12.88
CA ILE A 197 -2.02 -13.26 -11.51
C ILE A 197 -2.47 -14.51 -10.73
N TYR A 198 -3.72 -14.94 -10.91
CA TYR A 198 -4.25 -16.14 -10.28
C TYR A 198 -3.67 -17.44 -10.88
N ALA A 199 -3.35 -17.45 -12.18
CA ALA A 199 -2.83 -18.62 -12.88
C ALA A 199 -1.33 -18.88 -12.63
N LEU A 200 -0.49 -17.84 -12.63
CA LEU A 200 0.98 -17.98 -12.56
C LEU A 200 1.47 -18.82 -11.37
N PRO A 201 1.02 -18.61 -10.11
CA PRO A 201 1.42 -19.44 -8.97
C PRO A 201 1.09 -20.93 -9.13
N LYS A 202 0.01 -21.26 -9.85
CA LYS A 202 -0.43 -22.65 -10.08
C LYS A 202 0.43 -23.38 -11.12
N LEU A 203 1.33 -22.69 -11.82
CA LEU A 203 2.23 -23.28 -12.80
C LEU A 203 3.51 -23.86 -12.17
N PHE A 204 3.44 -24.26 -10.89
CA PHE A 204 4.54 -24.91 -10.16
C PHE A 204 5.83 -24.07 -10.08
N ILE A 205 5.68 -22.75 -10.07
CA ILE A 205 6.78 -21.79 -9.92
C ILE A 205 7.33 -21.82 -8.48
N SER A 206 8.60 -21.45 -8.30
CA SER A 206 9.26 -21.42 -6.99
C SER A 206 8.75 -20.28 -6.13
N SER A 207 8.67 -19.06 -6.66
CA SER A 207 8.10 -17.92 -5.94
C SER A 207 7.35 -17.00 -6.90
N PHE A 208 6.39 -16.24 -6.37
CA PHE A 208 5.65 -15.24 -7.13
C PHE A 208 5.77 -13.85 -6.50
N THR A 209 6.17 -12.87 -7.32
CA THR A 209 6.15 -11.45 -6.96
C THR A 209 5.20 -10.69 -7.89
N LEU A 210 4.14 -10.12 -7.34
CA LEU A 210 3.28 -9.18 -8.04
C LEU A 210 3.85 -7.78 -7.86
N VAL A 211 4.31 -7.16 -8.95
CA VAL A 211 4.67 -5.74 -8.95
C VAL A 211 3.46 -4.97 -9.46
N LEU A 212 2.80 -4.24 -8.57
CA LEU A 212 1.67 -3.37 -8.88
C LEU A 212 2.09 -1.95 -8.48
N PRO A 213 2.72 -1.18 -9.40
CA PRO A 213 3.33 0.10 -9.04
C PRO A 213 2.36 1.10 -8.40
N PHE A 214 1.08 1.08 -8.82
CA PHE A 214 0.02 1.94 -8.31
C PHE A 214 -1.20 1.10 -7.90
N PHE A 215 -1.69 1.33 -6.68
CA PHE A 215 -2.90 0.68 -6.14
C PHE A 215 -4.12 1.61 -6.33
N PRO A 216 -4.97 1.36 -7.36
CA PRO A 216 -5.89 2.38 -7.88
C PRO A 216 -7.04 2.77 -6.96
N THR A 217 -7.42 1.90 -6.02
CA THR A 217 -8.51 2.14 -5.07
C THR A 217 -8.03 2.67 -3.73
N GLY A 218 -6.73 2.96 -3.56
CA GLY A 218 -6.14 3.33 -2.27
C GLY A 218 -6.71 4.60 -1.64
N THR A 219 -7.29 5.52 -2.43
CA THR A 219 -7.97 6.73 -1.91
C THR A 219 -9.38 6.48 -1.39
N SER A 220 -9.87 5.24 -1.48
CA SER A 220 -11.17 4.79 -0.97
C SER A 220 -10.96 3.71 0.08
N GLU A 221 -10.11 4.03 1.06
CA GLU A 221 -9.69 3.16 2.16
C GLU A 221 -10.68 3.13 3.33
N ARG A 222 -11.38 4.25 3.56
CA ARG A 222 -12.29 4.40 4.71
C ARG A 222 -13.72 4.67 4.28
N MET A 223 -14.66 4.32 5.16
CA MET A 223 -16.06 4.72 5.06
C MET A 223 -16.25 6.03 5.81
N GLU A 224 -16.94 7.01 5.23
CA GLU A 224 -17.33 8.24 5.92
C GLU A 224 -18.75 8.11 6.48
N ASP A 225 -19.64 7.44 5.74
CA ASP A 225 -21.01 7.14 6.13
C ASP A 225 -21.32 5.63 6.07
N GLU A 226 -22.35 5.20 6.82
CA GLU A 226 -22.87 3.83 6.73
C GLU A 226 -23.39 3.53 5.32
N GLY A 227 -22.91 2.42 4.75
CA GLY A 227 -23.21 2.02 3.37
C GLY A 227 -22.13 2.38 2.34
N ASP A 228 -21.14 3.20 2.71
CA ASP A 228 -19.96 3.42 1.88
C ASP A 228 -19.21 2.09 1.65
N VAL A 229 -18.67 1.92 0.45
CA VAL A 229 -17.87 0.73 0.12
C VAL A 229 -16.41 1.14 0.03
N ALA A 230 -15.61 0.68 1.00
CA ALA A 230 -14.15 0.84 0.98
C ALA A 230 -13.52 -0.06 -0.11
N THR A 231 -13.48 0.42 -1.34
CA THR A 231 -13.00 -0.36 -2.49
C THR A 231 -11.51 -0.72 -2.42
N ALA A 232 -10.70 0.00 -1.62
CA ALA A 232 -9.34 -0.42 -1.28
C ALA A 232 -9.33 -1.80 -0.60
N PHE A 233 -10.21 -1.98 0.40
CA PHE A 233 -10.36 -3.24 1.11
C PHE A 233 -10.84 -4.35 0.17
N THR A 234 -11.84 -4.08 -0.66
CA THR A 234 -12.35 -5.06 -1.64
C THR A 234 -11.24 -5.55 -2.58
N LEU A 235 -10.47 -4.64 -3.17
CA LEU A 235 -9.39 -5.02 -4.09
C LEU A 235 -8.28 -5.80 -3.38
N ALA A 236 -7.87 -5.37 -2.18
CA ALA A 236 -6.89 -6.08 -1.37
C ALA A 236 -7.35 -7.51 -1.03
N ARG A 237 -8.64 -7.71 -0.72
CA ARG A 237 -9.22 -9.05 -0.47
C ARG A 237 -9.30 -9.90 -1.73
N ILE A 238 -9.59 -9.32 -2.89
CA ILE A 238 -9.50 -10.03 -4.17
C ILE A 238 -8.07 -10.52 -4.41
N LEU A 239 -7.06 -9.65 -4.24
CA LEU A 239 -5.64 -10.04 -4.35
C LEU A 239 -5.23 -11.06 -3.28
N SER A 240 -5.87 -11.07 -2.11
CA SER A 240 -5.59 -12.06 -1.05
C SER A 240 -6.01 -13.48 -1.42
N ASN A 241 -6.81 -13.64 -2.48
CA ASN A 241 -7.18 -14.95 -3.02
C ASN A 241 -6.19 -15.48 -4.08
N ILE A 242 -5.06 -14.79 -4.31
CA ILE A 242 -4.00 -15.31 -5.15
C ILE A 242 -3.47 -16.63 -4.53
N PRO A 243 -3.39 -17.72 -5.32
CA PRO A 243 -2.90 -19.00 -4.80
C PRO A 243 -1.43 -18.90 -4.40
N THR A 244 -1.09 -19.61 -3.33
CA THR A 244 0.29 -19.75 -2.86
C THR A 244 1.14 -20.50 -3.90
N SER A 245 2.32 -19.96 -4.19
CA SER A 245 3.34 -20.65 -5.00
C SER A 245 4.04 -21.75 -4.19
N ARG A 246 4.95 -22.55 -4.80
CA ARG A 246 5.67 -23.60 -4.04
C ARG A 246 6.51 -23.04 -2.88
N GLY A 247 7.04 -21.84 -3.04
CA GLY A 247 7.87 -21.16 -2.04
C GLY A 247 7.09 -20.27 -1.09
N GLY A 248 5.76 -20.27 -1.16
CA GLY A 248 4.92 -19.58 -0.18
C GLY A 248 4.08 -18.42 -0.77
N PRO A 249 3.62 -17.53 0.13
CA PRO A 249 2.77 -16.40 -0.18
C PRO A 249 3.32 -15.51 -1.29
N THR A 250 2.43 -14.79 -1.96
CA THR A 250 2.82 -13.85 -3.02
C THR A 250 3.39 -12.59 -2.39
N SER A 251 4.57 -12.15 -2.86
CA SER A 251 5.10 -10.84 -2.48
C SER A 251 4.44 -9.77 -3.35
N LEU A 252 3.84 -8.75 -2.75
CA LEU A 252 3.23 -7.63 -3.47
C LEU A 252 4.13 -6.40 -3.32
N VAL A 253 4.69 -5.90 -4.42
CA VAL A 253 5.47 -4.65 -4.45
C VAL A 253 4.57 -3.53 -4.97
N THR A 254 4.33 -2.50 -4.16
CA THR A 254 3.61 -1.28 -4.54
C THR A 254 4.36 -0.06 -4.06
N PHE A 255 4.26 1.06 -4.78
CA PHE A 255 4.92 2.30 -4.42
C PHE A 255 3.92 3.25 -3.76
N ASP A 256 4.37 3.98 -2.74
CA ASP A 256 3.68 5.10 -2.06
C ASP A 256 2.16 4.92 -1.91
N ILE A 257 1.76 3.77 -1.36
CA ILE A 257 0.36 3.47 -1.07
C ILE A 257 -0.28 4.59 -0.23
N HIS A 258 -1.54 4.91 -0.54
CA HIS A 258 -2.19 6.11 -0.02
C HIS A 258 -2.23 6.12 1.51
N ALA A 259 -2.64 5.01 2.11
CA ALA A 259 -2.63 4.82 3.56
C ALA A 259 -1.84 3.56 3.95
N LEU A 260 -0.84 3.70 4.83
CA LEU A 260 -0.05 2.57 5.32
C LEU A 260 -0.90 1.51 6.05
N GLN A 261 -2.06 1.91 6.57
CA GLN A 261 -3.05 1.04 7.21
C GLN A 261 -3.65 0.02 6.24
N GLU A 262 -3.62 0.28 4.92
CA GLU A 262 -4.06 -0.67 3.90
C GLU A 262 -3.26 -1.99 3.96
N ARG A 263 -2.07 -2.02 4.60
CA ARG A 263 -1.34 -3.25 4.95
C ARG A 263 -2.25 -4.29 5.60
N PHE A 264 -3.17 -3.87 6.46
CA PHE A 264 -4.08 -4.75 7.19
C PHE A 264 -5.28 -5.22 6.35
N TYR A 265 -5.45 -4.70 5.13
CA TYR A 265 -6.49 -5.16 4.20
C TYR A 265 -6.08 -6.42 3.45
N PHE A 266 -4.77 -6.67 3.32
CA PHE A 266 -4.27 -7.91 2.73
C PHE A 266 -4.40 -9.06 3.73
N GLY A 267 -4.79 -10.23 3.23
CA GLY A 267 -4.77 -11.48 3.98
C GLY A 267 -3.40 -12.16 3.93
N ASP A 268 -3.25 -13.24 4.69
CA ASP A 268 -1.97 -13.90 4.97
C ASP A 268 -1.25 -14.49 3.74
N ASN A 269 -1.96 -14.65 2.63
CA ASN A 269 -1.40 -15.13 1.35
C ASN A 269 -0.66 -14.03 0.56
N ILE A 270 -0.64 -12.80 1.06
CA ILE A 270 0.04 -11.66 0.45
C ILE A 270 1.02 -11.05 1.45
N LEU A 271 2.25 -10.85 1.01
CA LEU A 271 3.29 -10.13 1.74
C LEU A 271 3.47 -8.75 1.10
N PRO A 272 2.79 -7.71 1.59
CA PRO A 272 2.90 -6.36 1.04
C PRO A 272 4.25 -5.73 1.38
N CYS A 273 5.04 -5.48 0.34
CA CYS A 273 6.24 -4.66 0.31
C CYS A 273 5.84 -3.26 -0.20
N PHE A 274 5.92 -2.27 0.68
CA PHE A 274 5.60 -0.89 0.35
C PHE A 274 6.90 -0.14 0.10
N GLU A 275 7.15 0.16 -1.16
CA GLU A 275 8.30 0.92 -1.64
C GLU A 275 7.93 2.42 -1.76
N SER A 276 8.94 3.27 -1.92
CA SER A 276 8.73 4.72 -2.11
C SER A 276 9.48 5.25 -3.33
N GLY A 277 8.86 6.18 -4.04
CA GLY A 277 9.48 6.94 -5.14
C GLY A 277 10.33 8.12 -4.66
N ILE A 278 10.26 8.50 -3.37
CA ILE A 278 11.01 9.62 -2.80
C ILE A 278 12.53 9.55 -3.06
N PRO A 279 13.21 8.39 -2.99
CA PRO A 279 14.64 8.32 -3.34
C PRO A 279 14.96 8.80 -4.77
N LEU A 280 14.04 8.59 -5.72
CA LEU A 280 14.19 9.10 -7.10
C LEU A 280 14.10 10.63 -7.13
N LEU A 281 13.14 11.20 -6.40
CA LEU A 281 13.03 12.65 -6.23
C LEU A 281 14.31 13.21 -5.61
N MET A 282 14.80 12.63 -4.50
CA MET A 282 16.01 13.11 -3.82
C MET A 282 17.23 13.16 -4.74
N ASN A 283 17.46 12.10 -5.52
CA ASN A 283 18.53 12.08 -6.52
C ASN A 283 18.34 13.20 -7.56
N ARG A 284 17.10 13.39 -8.04
CA ARG A 284 16.82 14.45 -9.02
C ARG A 284 17.04 15.86 -8.45
N LEU A 285 16.64 16.11 -7.20
CA LEU A 285 16.82 17.39 -6.53
C LEU A 285 18.31 17.74 -6.33
N GLN A 286 19.16 16.75 -6.06
CA GLN A 286 20.61 16.95 -5.94
C GLN A 286 21.27 17.41 -7.24
N GLN A 287 20.67 17.05 -8.38
CA GLN A 287 21.17 17.42 -9.72
C GLN A 287 20.71 18.82 -10.16
N LEU A 288 19.85 19.48 -9.39
CA LEU A 288 19.39 20.83 -9.72
C LEU A 288 20.48 21.88 -9.43
N PRO A 289 20.60 22.94 -10.26
CA PRO A 289 21.59 23.98 -10.05
C PRO A 289 21.40 24.75 -8.74
N ASP A 290 20.18 24.80 -8.23
CA ASP A 290 19.77 25.46 -6.99
C ASP A 290 19.50 24.46 -5.84
N SER A 291 20.12 23.27 -5.89
CA SER A 291 19.92 22.19 -4.91
C SER A 291 20.12 22.60 -3.44
N HIS A 292 20.95 23.60 -3.18
CA HIS A 292 21.22 24.17 -1.86
C HIS A 292 20.09 25.06 -1.31
N ASN A 293 19.14 25.49 -2.15
CA ASN A 293 18.07 26.45 -1.80
C ASN A 293 16.65 25.84 -1.94
N ILE A 294 16.56 24.51 -1.85
CA ILE A 294 15.29 23.80 -1.97
C ILE A 294 14.56 23.75 -0.62
N ALA A 295 13.24 23.95 -0.64
CA ALA A 295 12.33 23.60 0.44
C ALA A 295 11.24 22.64 -0.06
N ILE A 296 10.75 21.78 0.83
CA ILE A 296 9.67 20.85 0.53
C ILE A 296 8.37 21.40 1.10
N ALA A 297 7.35 21.51 0.25
CA ALA A 297 5.99 21.82 0.65
C ALA A 297 5.11 20.57 0.62
N PHE A 298 4.27 20.41 1.64
CA PHE A 298 3.23 19.39 1.65
C PHE A 298 1.86 20.06 1.46
N PRO A 299 1.04 19.62 0.48
CA PRO A 299 -0.22 20.26 0.16
C PRO A 299 -1.30 20.08 1.24
N ASP A 300 -1.15 19.08 2.11
CA ASP A 300 -1.95 18.85 3.31
C ASP A 300 -1.19 18.04 4.38
N ASP A 301 -1.82 17.88 5.55
CA ASP A 301 -1.28 17.11 6.67
C ASP A 301 -1.09 15.61 6.34
N GLY A 302 -1.85 15.06 5.38
CA GLY A 302 -1.76 13.66 4.96
C GLY A 302 -0.46 13.38 4.20
N ALA A 303 -0.16 14.22 3.22
CA ALA A 303 1.10 14.18 2.49
C ALA A 303 2.31 14.38 3.43
N TRP A 304 2.22 15.33 4.37
CA TRP A 304 3.27 15.53 5.37
C TRP A 304 3.51 14.25 6.18
N LYS A 305 2.46 13.66 6.78
CA LYS A 305 2.57 12.42 7.57
C LYS A 305 3.20 11.27 6.78
N ARG A 306 2.96 11.19 5.48
CA ARG A 306 3.48 10.12 4.60
C ARG A 306 4.97 10.28 4.30
N PHE A 307 5.43 11.50 4.06
CA PHE A 307 6.75 11.72 3.45
C PHE A 307 7.76 12.48 4.32
N HIS A 308 7.32 13.18 5.38
CA HIS A 308 8.19 14.08 6.14
C HIS A 308 9.48 13.42 6.67
N LYS A 309 9.42 12.15 7.10
CA LYS A 309 10.60 11.42 7.61
C LYS A 309 11.67 11.20 6.53
N GLN A 310 11.24 10.96 5.29
CA GLN A 310 12.16 10.74 4.16
C GLN A 310 12.76 12.05 3.65
N LEU A 311 12.11 13.19 3.92
CA LEU A 311 12.46 14.51 3.42
C LEU A 311 12.90 15.50 4.52
N GLN A 312 13.17 15.01 5.73
CA GLN A 312 13.51 15.81 6.92
C GLN A 312 14.76 16.68 6.79
N HIS A 313 15.60 16.42 5.77
CA HIS A 313 16.82 17.18 5.50
C HIS A 313 16.56 18.52 4.79
N PHE A 314 15.33 18.75 4.31
CA PHE A 314 14.93 19.99 3.66
C PHE A 314 14.09 20.86 4.61
N PRO A 315 14.22 22.20 4.53
CA PRO A 315 13.25 23.10 5.14
C PRO A 315 11.83 22.72 4.71
N THR A 316 10.94 22.57 5.68
CA THR A 316 9.58 22.05 5.46
C THR A 316 8.56 23.17 5.52
N ILE A 317 7.62 23.14 4.58
CA ILE A 317 6.44 24.00 4.51
C ILE A 317 5.22 23.09 4.54
N VAL A 318 4.25 23.37 5.40
CA VAL A 318 3.01 22.61 5.47
C VAL A 318 1.86 23.52 5.08
N CYS A 319 1.10 23.11 4.08
CA CYS A 319 -0.12 23.77 3.69
C CYS A 319 -1.33 23.06 4.29
N ALA A 320 -2.42 23.79 4.46
CA ALA A 320 -3.70 23.28 4.92
C ALA A 320 -4.79 23.59 3.88
N LYS A 321 -5.61 22.57 3.59
CA LYS A 321 -6.85 22.73 2.83
C LYS A 321 -7.90 23.30 3.78
N VAL A 322 -8.34 24.52 3.51
CA VAL A 322 -9.42 25.17 4.26
C VAL A 322 -10.64 25.27 3.35
N ARG A 323 -11.82 24.92 3.89
CA ARG A 323 -13.09 25.10 3.19
C ARG A 323 -13.70 26.42 3.66
N GLU A 324 -13.91 27.34 2.73
CA GLU A 324 -14.65 28.59 2.96
C GLU A 324 -15.92 28.56 2.11
N GLY A 325 -17.03 28.16 2.74
CA GLY A 325 -18.27 27.84 2.01
C GLY A 325 -18.06 26.67 1.05
N GLU A 326 -18.42 26.86 -0.22
CA GLU A 326 -18.18 25.87 -1.29
C GLU A 326 -16.76 25.90 -1.86
N GLN A 327 -15.97 26.96 -1.56
CA GLN A 327 -14.63 27.11 -2.11
C GLN A 327 -13.60 26.33 -1.28
N ARG A 328 -12.72 25.61 -1.97
CA ARG A 328 -11.56 24.95 -1.39
C ARG A 328 -10.33 25.83 -1.62
N ILE A 329 -9.83 26.43 -0.56
CA ILE A 329 -8.62 27.25 -0.59
C ILE A 329 -7.46 26.53 0.11
N VAL A 330 -6.23 26.88 -0.27
CA VAL A 330 -5.01 26.41 0.38
C VAL A 330 -4.38 27.57 1.15
N ARG A 331 -3.87 27.31 2.35
CA ARG A 331 -3.11 28.27 3.16
C ARG A 331 -1.82 27.66 3.67
N ILE A 332 -0.78 28.45 3.84
CA ILE A 332 0.43 28.00 4.54
C ILE A 332 0.10 27.97 6.04
N LYS A 333 0.30 26.81 6.65
CA LYS A 333 0.12 26.56 8.09
C LYS A 333 1.44 26.77 8.82
N GLU A 334 2.53 26.24 8.26
CA GLU A 334 3.87 26.25 8.84
C GLU A 334 4.94 26.41 7.74
N GLY A 335 6.08 27.01 8.08
CA GLY A 335 7.22 27.22 7.16
C GLY A 335 7.15 28.52 6.37
N ASP A 336 8.25 28.84 5.68
CA ASP A 336 8.41 30.06 4.89
C ASP A 336 8.95 29.74 3.48
N PRO A 337 8.18 30.02 2.41
CA PRO A 337 8.63 29.82 1.03
C PRO A 337 9.53 30.93 0.49
N GLN A 338 9.67 32.07 1.18
CA GLN A 338 10.29 33.26 0.63
C GLN A 338 11.72 33.03 0.10
N GLY A 339 11.94 33.37 -1.16
CA GLY A 339 13.24 33.28 -1.83
C GLY A 339 13.71 31.86 -2.16
N ARG A 340 12.90 30.83 -1.91
CA ARG A 340 13.28 29.41 -2.07
C ARG A 340 12.74 28.78 -3.34
N HIS A 341 13.36 27.72 -3.81
CA HIS A 341 12.74 26.82 -4.78
C HIS A 341 11.90 25.80 -3.99
N VAL A 342 10.58 25.94 -4.07
CA VAL A 342 9.66 25.11 -3.30
C VAL A 342 9.19 23.93 -4.15
N VAL A 343 9.36 22.71 -3.65
CA VAL A 343 8.88 21.48 -4.30
C VAL A 343 7.69 20.93 -3.52
N ILE A 344 6.51 20.94 -4.14
CA ILE A 344 5.31 20.36 -3.57
C ILE A 344 5.37 18.84 -3.72
N VAL A 345 5.23 18.08 -2.63
CA VAL A 345 5.32 16.60 -2.64
C VAL A 345 4.00 16.00 -2.19
N ASP A 346 3.43 15.12 -3.02
CA ASP A 346 2.24 14.33 -2.70
C ASP A 346 2.36 12.89 -3.25
N ASP A 347 1.49 11.96 -2.84
CA ASP A 347 1.54 10.58 -3.34
C ASP A 347 0.98 10.49 -4.76
N LEU A 348 -0.11 11.21 -5.01
CA LEU A 348 -0.83 11.14 -6.28
C LEU A 348 -1.48 12.46 -6.65
N VAL A 349 -1.91 12.56 -7.91
CA VAL A 349 -2.74 13.66 -8.39
C VAL A 349 -3.82 13.17 -9.35
N GLN A 350 -5.04 13.66 -9.14
CA GLN A 350 -6.16 13.44 -10.07
C GLN A 350 -6.52 14.74 -10.78
N SER A 351 -7.37 15.59 -10.18
CA SER A 351 -7.80 16.84 -10.83
C SER A 351 -6.72 17.91 -10.87
N GLY A 352 -5.76 17.88 -9.93
CA GLY A 352 -4.69 18.86 -9.80
C GLY A 352 -5.05 20.15 -9.07
N GLY A 353 -6.32 20.34 -8.67
CA GLY A 353 -6.78 21.60 -8.06
C GLY A 353 -5.99 21.99 -6.81
N THR A 354 -5.73 21.06 -5.91
CA THR A 354 -4.94 21.32 -4.70
C THR A 354 -3.50 21.75 -5.01
N LEU A 355 -2.82 21.07 -5.92
CA LEU A 355 -1.42 21.39 -6.26
C LEU A 355 -1.33 22.78 -6.92
N ILE A 356 -2.27 23.11 -7.80
CA ILE A 356 -2.34 24.42 -8.46
C ILE A 356 -2.58 25.54 -7.44
N GLU A 357 -3.54 25.36 -6.52
CA GLU A 357 -3.79 26.35 -5.47
C GLU A 357 -2.60 26.48 -4.50
N CYS A 358 -1.95 25.36 -4.15
CA CYS A 358 -0.71 25.37 -3.38
C CYS A 358 0.39 26.16 -4.10
N GLN A 359 0.58 25.94 -5.40
CA GLN A 359 1.54 26.68 -6.23
C GLN A 359 1.28 28.19 -6.21
N LYS A 360 0.03 28.61 -6.41
CA LYS A 360 -0.34 30.04 -6.36
C LYS A 360 -0.06 30.66 -4.99
N VAL A 361 -0.39 29.95 -3.91
CA VAL A 361 -0.18 30.41 -2.53
C VAL A 361 1.31 30.54 -2.23
N LEU A 362 2.13 29.56 -2.61
CA LEU A 362 3.57 29.58 -2.42
C LEU A 362 4.22 30.73 -3.20
N ALA A 363 3.82 30.92 -4.47
CA ALA A 363 4.28 32.04 -5.29
C ALA A 363 3.91 33.40 -4.68
N LYS A 364 2.67 33.56 -4.21
CA LYS A 364 2.19 34.78 -3.55
C LYS A 364 3.00 35.12 -2.29
N HIS A 365 3.50 34.11 -1.57
CA HIS A 365 4.34 34.28 -0.39
C HIS A 365 5.85 34.36 -0.71
N GLY A 366 6.20 34.57 -1.99
CA GLY A 366 7.56 34.91 -2.39
C GLY A 366 8.46 33.71 -2.70
N ALA A 367 7.91 32.53 -2.96
CA ALA A 367 8.70 31.45 -3.57
C ALA A 367 9.39 31.96 -4.84
N SER A 368 10.67 31.61 -5.03
CA SER A 368 11.42 31.98 -6.24
C SER A 368 11.07 31.10 -7.43
N ARG A 369 10.77 29.83 -7.17
CA ARG A 369 10.35 28.80 -8.12
C ARG A 369 9.41 27.83 -7.41
N VAL A 370 8.46 27.26 -8.14
CA VAL A 370 7.61 26.19 -7.61
C VAL A 370 7.67 25.00 -8.56
N SER A 371 8.01 23.84 -8.03
CA SER A 371 7.93 22.55 -8.71
C SER A 371 6.99 21.62 -7.96
N ALA A 372 6.58 20.53 -8.59
CA ALA A 372 5.78 19.50 -7.95
C ALA A 372 6.38 18.11 -8.21
N TYR A 373 6.17 17.20 -7.26
CA TYR A 373 6.41 15.79 -7.40
C TYR A 373 5.19 15.01 -6.93
N VAL A 374 4.79 14.03 -7.71
CA VAL A 374 3.90 12.96 -7.26
C VAL A 374 4.41 11.62 -7.71
N THR A 375 4.21 10.58 -6.90
CA THR A 375 4.52 9.23 -7.36
C THR A 375 3.55 8.81 -8.47
N HIS A 376 2.25 9.05 -8.29
CA HIS A 376 1.20 8.61 -9.21
C HIS A 376 0.48 9.77 -9.91
N GLY A 377 0.85 10.03 -11.17
CA GLY A 377 0.12 10.94 -12.05
C GLY A 377 -1.11 10.28 -12.67
N ILE A 378 -2.30 10.41 -12.09
CA ILE A 378 -3.51 9.70 -12.55
C ILE A 378 -4.21 10.48 -13.67
N PHE A 379 -4.36 11.79 -13.48
CA PHE A 379 -4.90 12.77 -14.43
C PHE A 379 -6.12 12.34 -15.29
N PRO A 380 -7.26 11.98 -14.67
CA PRO A 380 -8.48 11.69 -15.43
C PRO A 380 -8.91 12.90 -16.27
N ASN A 381 -9.55 12.63 -17.42
CA ASN A 381 -10.07 13.67 -18.33
C ASN A 381 -9.00 14.69 -18.77
N GLN A 382 -7.75 14.24 -18.96
CA GLN A 382 -6.64 15.09 -19.37
C GLN A 382 -6.38 16.27 -18.43
N SER A 383 -6.68 16.12 -17.13
CA SER A 383 -6.47 17.18 -16.14
C SER A 383 -5.00 17.63 -16.00
N TRP A 384 -4.05 16.87 -16.56
CA TRP A 384 -2.64 17.28 -16.69
C TRP A 384 -2.48 18.56 -17.54
N GLU A 385 -3.41 18.88 -18.46
CA GLU A 385 -3.39 20.11 -19.29
C GLU A 385 -3.48 21.39 -18.46
N ARG A 386 -3.98 21.30 -17.23
CA ARG A 386 -4.14 22.44 -16.33
C ARG A 386 -2.79 22.94 -15.80
N PHE A 387 -1.74 22.13 -15.86
CA PHE A 387 -0.42 22.46 -15.33
C PHE A 387 0.40 23.17 -16.40
N GLN A 388 0.65 24.46 -16.18
CA GLN A 388 1.43 25.29 -17.08
C GLN A 388 2.92 25.24 -16.73
N PHE A 389 3.78 25.45 -17.73
CA PHE A 389 5.21 25.59 -17.54
C PHE A 389 5.59 27.04 -17.25
N ASP A 390 6.37 27.26 -16.19
CA ASP A 390 6.98 28.54 -15.90
C ASP A 390 8.14 28.82 -16.87
N SER A 391 7.82 29.49 -17.97
CA SER A 391 8.78 29.88 -19.01
C SER A 391 9.54 31.17 -18.70
N ALA A 392 9.03 32.01 -17.79
CA ALA A 392 9.54 33.36 -17.53
C ALA A 392 10.27 33.49 -16.18
N GLY A 393 10.35 32.42 -15.39
CA GLY A 393 10.83 32.48 -14.00
C GLY A 393 9.85 33.19 -13.07
N ASN A 394 8.57 33.16 -13.40
CA ASN A 394 7.49 33.67 -12.58
C ASN A 394 6.68 32.49 -12.03
N PRO A 395 6.92 32.08 -10.77
CA PRO A 395 6.26 30.92 -10.17
C PRO A 395 4.76 31.13 -9.97
N ALA A 396 4.19 32.31 -10.20
CA ALA A 396 2.74 32.51 -10.21
C ALA A 396 2.07 31.97 -11.49
N THR A 397 2.82 31.81 -12.58
CA THR A 397 2.29 31.45 -13.90
C THR A 397 2.29 29.95 -14.20
N GLY A 398 3.08 29.16 -13.48
CA GLY A 398 3.17 27.72 -13.70
C GLY A 398 4.17 27.04 -12.78
N LEU A 399 4.41 25.76 -13.07
CA LEU A 399 5.45 24.98 -12.42
C LEU A 399 6.74 25.02 -13.24
N THR A 400 7.86 25.07 -12.54
CA THR A 400 9.17 24.87 -13.17
C THR A 400 9.34 23.42 -13.63
N TYR A 401 9.17 22.48 -12.72
CA TYR A 401 9.19 21.04 -13.01
C TYR A 401 7.98 20.38 -12.40
N PHE A 402 7.46 19.37 -13.08
CA PHE A 402 6.49 18.44 -12.51
C PHE A 402 7.01 17.01 -12.68
N TRP A 403 7.68 16.52 -11.65
CA TRP A 403 8.16 15.15 -11.62
C TRP A 403 7.02 14.18 -11.32
N ILE A 404 6.91 13.15 -12.16
CA ILE A 404 6.04 12.00 -11.91
C ILE A 404 6.84 10.71 -12.06
N THR A 405 6.36 9.60 -11.52
CA THR A 405 6.96 8.30 -11.83
C THR A 405 6.24 7.60 -12.99
N ASP A 406 6.78 6.48 -13.45
CA ASP A 406 6.16 5.62 -14.45
C ASP A 406 5.20 4.56 -13.88
N SER A 407 4.66 4.80 -12.68
CA SER A 407 3.62 3.94 -12.08
C SER A 407 2.31 3.90 -12.86
N CYS A 408 2.04 4.93 -13.69
CA CYS A 408 0.82 5.08 -14.49
C CYS A 408 1.20 5.20 -15.98
N PRO A 409 1.31 4.09 -16.73
CA PRO A 409 1.87 4.09 -18.08
C PRO A 409 1.11 4.95 -19.10
N SER A 410 -0.23 4.96 -19.03
CA SER A 410 -1.08 5.78 -19.89
C SER A 410 -0.77 7.27 -19.74
N THR A 411 -0.61 7.74 -18.50
CA THR A 411 -0.20 9.12 -18.21
C THR A 411 1.20 9.41 -18.75
N VAL A 412 2.16 8.52 -18.51
CA VAL A 412 3.54 8.70 -19.00
C VAL A 412 3.54 8.97 -20.49
N ASN A 413 2.82 8.16 -21.27
CA ASN A 413 2.70 8.33 -22.71
C ASN A 413 2.09 9.68 -23.10
N ALA A 414 1.13 10.17 -22.32
CA ALA A 414 0.48 11.46 -22.57
C ALA A 414 1.41 12.65 -22.30
N VAL A 415 2.24 12.59 -21.24
CA VAL A 415 2.97 13.77 -20.73
C VAL A 415 4.48 13.77 -20.95
N MET A 416 5.12 12.63 -21.27
CA MET A 416 6.59 12.49 -21.29
C MET A 416 7.35 13.44 -22.23
N LYS A 417 6.67 14.11 -23.17
CA LYS A 417 7.25 15.09 -24.11
C LYS A 417 6.69 16.51 -23.91
N ARG A 418 6.06 16.78 -22.77
CA ARG A 418 5.37 18.03 -22.48
C ARG A 418 5.94 18.66 -21.23
N GLN A 419 6.33 19.93 -21.32
CA GLN A 419 6.62 20.71 -20.11
C GLN A 419 5.32 20.96 -19.33
N PRO A 420 5.36 21.05 -17.99
CA PRO A 420 6.54 20.97 -17.12
C PRO A 420 6.95 19.52 -16.75
N PHE A 421 6.37 18.50 -17.36
CA PHE A 421 6.50 17.12 -16.89
C PHE A 421 7.87 16.49 -17.17
N GLU A 422 8.38 15.78 -16.16
CA GLU A 422 9.58 14.95 -16.25
C GLU A 422 9.31 13.60 -15.56
N VAL A 423 9.64 12.49 -16.21
CA VAL A 423 9.34 11.14 -15.70
C VAL A 423 10.56 10.55 -15.02
N LEU A 424 10.44 10.25 -13.72
CA LEU A 424 11.43 9.56 -12.91
C LEU A 424 11.11 8.06 -12.88
N SER A 425 11.89 7.25 -13.59
CA SER A 425 11.55 5.83 -13.78
C SER A 425 11.76 4.99 -12.51
N LEU A 426 10.76 4.18 -12.16
CA LEU A 426 10.79 3.17 -11.09
C LEU A 426 11.64 1.95 -11.43
N ALA A 427 12.18 1.86 -12.65
CA ALA A 427 12.84 0.65 -13.16
C ALA A 427 13.96 0.15 -12.23
N SER A 428 14.80 1.04 -11.70
CA SER A 428 15.89 0.66 -10.79
C SER A 428 15.36 0.16 -9.45
N SER A 429 14.33 0.81 -8.89
CA SER A 429 13.72 0.41 -7.63
C SER A 429 13.02 -0.94 -7.75
N ILE A 430 12.28 -1.17 -8.85
CA ILE A 430 11.63 -2.45 -9.12
C ILE A 430 12.67 -3.56 -9.34
N ALA A 431 13.72 -3.31 -10.12
CA ALA A 431 14.79 -4.29 -10.33
C ALA A 431 15.46 -4.70 -9.00
N ALA A 432 15.71 -3.73 -8.11
CA ALA A 432 16.25 -4.00 -6.78
C ALA A 432 15.27 -4.82 -5.92
N ALA A 433 13.99 -4.45 -5.89
CA ALA A 433 12.96 -5.16 -5.11
C ALA A 433 12.75 -6.61 -5.58
N LEU A 434 12.94 -6.89 -6.88
CA LEU A 434 12.84 -8.24 -7.42
C LEU A 434 13.99 -9.15 -6.97
N GLN A 435 15.16 -8.60 -6.62
CA GLN A 435 16.37 -9.37 -6.32
C GLN A 435 16.55 -9.77 -4.85
N ILE A 436 15.64 -9.32 -3.97
CA ILE A 436 15.59 -9.70 -2.54
C ILE A 436 15.16 -11.17 -2.45
#